data_AF-A0A651GQY8-F1
#
_entry.id   AF-A0A651GQY8-F1
#
_cell.length_a   1.000
_cell.length_b   1.000
_cell.length_c   1.000
_cell.angle_alpha   90.00
_cell.angle_beta   90.00
_cell.angle_gamma   90.00
#
_symmetry.space_group_name_H-M   'P 1'
#
loop_
_entity.id
_entity.type
_entity.pdbx_description
1 polymer ?
#
loop_
_entity_poly.entity_id
_entity_poly.type
_entity_poly.pdbx_seq_one_letter_code
_entity_poly.pdbx_strand_id
1 'polypeptide(L)'
;ATGKTTVDWGDGTPPITYEVPGGPYPDGQIRYTYRDASTVTVTVTDTWVIDFRATTAGGAVLTDSVVAELDEVVIEDFEVREFRAVRTSR
;
A
#
# COMPACT_ATOMS: atom_id res chain seq x y z
N ALA A 1 5.04 0.04 -16.27
CA ALA A 1 5.42 -0.15 -14.86
C ALA A 1 4.25 -0.74 -14.12
N THR A 2 4.51 -1.74 -13.29
CA THR A 2 3.53 -2.29 -12.34
C THR A 2 3.91 -1.84 -10.94
N GLY A 3 2.93 -1.44 -10.14
CA GLY A 3 3.15 -1.02 -8.75
C GLY A 3 2.50 -2.01 -7.79
N LYS A 4 3.05 -2.12 -6.59
CA LYS A 4 2.41 -2.75 -5.43
C LYS A 4 2.52 -1.81 -4.24
N THR A 5 1.44 -1.69 -3.48
CA THR A 5 1.38 -0.94 -2.24
C THR A 5 1.13 -1.93 -1.11
N THR A 6 2.04 -2.03 -0.15
CA THR A 6 1.86 -2.84 1.05
C THR A 6 1.58 -1.93 2.24
N VAL A 7 0.54 -2.24 3.02
CA VAL A 7 0.18 -1.49 4.22
C VAL A 7 0.21 -2.40 5.44
N ASP A 8 1.06 -2.07 6.41
CA ASP A 8 1.00 -2.56 7.78
C ASP A 8 0.13 -1.60 8.60
N TRP A 9 -0.93 -2.12 9.21
CA TRP A 9 -1.91 -1.33 9.94
C TRP A 9 -1.55 -1.10 11.41
N GLY A 10 -0.46 -1.74 11.90
CA GLY A 10 0.07 -1.53 13.25
C GLY A 10 -0.73 -2.18 14.38
N ASP A 11 -1.76 -2.97 14.07
CA ASP A 11 -2.57 -3.69 15.07
C ASP A 11 -2.15 -5.16 15.27
N GLY A 12 -1.01 -5.56 14.67
CA GLY A 12 -0.47 -6.91 14.73
C GLY A 12 -1.06 -7.88 13.70
N THR A 13 -1.99 -7.44 12.86
CA THR A 13 -2.41 -8.22 11.69
C THR A 13 -1.35 -8.21 10.60
N PRO A 14 -1.27 -9.26 9.75
CA PRO A 14 -0.32 -9.28 8.65
C PRO A 14 -0.57 -8.13 7.66
N PRO A 15 0.49 -7.52 7.09
CA PRO A 15 0.34 -6.46 6.10
C PRO A 15 -0.49 -6.89 4.88
N ILE A 16 -1.28 -5.96 4.34
CA ILE A 16 -2.10 -6.18 3.15
C ILE A 16 -1.41 -5.56 1.95
N THR A 17 -1.32 -6.31 0.85
CA THR A 17 -0.74 -5.82 -0.41
C THR A 17 -1.82 -5.58 -1.45
N TYR A 18 -1.77 -4.41 -2.08
CA TYR A 18 -2.65 -3.96 -3.14
C TYR A 18 -1.84 -3.85 -4.44
N GLU A 19 -2.29 -4.54 -5.49
CA GLU A 19 -1.71 -4.41 -6.82
C GLU A 19 -2.20 -3.09 -7.44
N VAL A 20 -1.27 -2.27 -7.91
CA VAL A 20 -1.53 -0.98 -8.57
C VAL A 20 -1.15 -1.13 -10.04
N PRO A 21 -2.11 -1.52 -10.90
CA PRO A 21 -1.84 -1.69 -12.32
C PRO A 21 -1.65 -0.32 -12.97
N GLY A 22 -0.40 0.15 -13.04
CA GLY A 22 0.05 1.27 -13.87
C GLY A 22 -0.83 2.52 -13.80
N GLY A 23 -0.65 3.34 -12.77
CA GLY A 23 -1.29 4.65 -12.59
C GLY A 23 -0.63 5.44 -11.45
N PRO A 24 -1.01 6.68 -11.13
CA PRO A 24 -0.61 7.25 -9.84
C PRO A 24 -1.14 6.37 -8.69
N TYR A 25 -0.48 6.42 -7.53
CA TYR A 25 -0.83 5.76 -6.27
C TYR A 25 -2.35 5.61 -6.06
N PRO A 26 -2.82 4.49 -5.49
CA PRO A 26 -4.25 4.20 -5.37
C PRO A 26 -4.95 5.22 -4.45
N ASP A 27 -5.56 6.25 -5.03
CA ASP A 27 -6.35 7.21 -4.28
C ASP A 27 -7.72 6.61 -3.90
N GLY A 28 -8.12 6.74 -2.63
CA GLY A 28 -9.43 6.33 -2.11
C GLY A 28 -9.74 4.84 -2.06
N GLN A 29 -8.83 3.95 -2.51
CA GLN A 29 -9.05 2.50 -2.59
C GLN A 29 -8.61 1.70 -1.36
N ILE A 30 -7.68 2.22 -0.55
CA ILE A 30 -7.14 1.47 0.59
C ILE A 30 -7.97 1.79 1.84
N ARG A 31 -8.61 0.76 2.40
CA ARG A 31 -9.45 0.86 3.60
C ARG A 31 -9.16 -0.31 4.52
N TYR A 32 -9.19 -0.04 5.82
CA TYR A 32 -9.04 -1.04 6.85
C TYR A 32 -9.94 -0.72 8.04
N THR A 33 -10.44 -1.78 8.68
CA THR A 33 -11.32 -1.69 9.84
C THR A 33 -10.58 -2.30 11.03
N TYR A 34 -10.22 -1.44 11.97
CA TYR A 34 -9.70 -1.88 13.25
C TYR A 34 -10.79 -2.54 14.10
N ARG A 35 -10.42 -3.60 14.82
CA ARG A 35 -11.33 -4.32 15.73
C ARG A 35 -11.35 -3.72 17.12
N ASP A 36 -10.22 -3.19 17.56
CA ASP A 36 -10.00 -2.68 18.89
C ASP A 36 -9.56 -1.21 18.82
N ALA A 37 -9.92 -0.43 19.85
CA ALA A 37 -9.42 0.93 20.00
C ALA A 37 -8.00 0.89 20.58
N SER A 38 -7.05 1.43 19.83
CA SER A 38 -5.64 1.55 20.22
C SER A 38 -4.96 2.67 19.45
N THR A 39 -3.80 3.10 19.94
CA THR A 39 -2.86 3.90 19.16
C THR A 39 -1.98 2.94 18.36
N VAL A 40 -1.86 3.17 17.06
CA VAL A 40 -1.11 2.31 16.14
C VAL A 40 -0.17 3.14 15.26
N THR A 41 0.89 2.50 14.77
CA THR A 41 1.74 3.05 13.72
C THR A 41 1.40 2.36 12.42
N VAL A 42 0.98 3.12 11.41
CA VAL A 42 0.67 2.59 10.07
C VAL A 42 1.87 2.83 9.16
N THR A 43 2.34 1.77 8.50
CA THR A 43 3.45 1.85 7.54
C THR A 43 2.95 1.51 6.15
N VAL A 44 3.23 2.38 5.18
CA VAL A 44 2.91 2.18 3.77
C VAL A 44 4.21 2.08 2.99
N THR A 45 4.37 0.99 2.23
CA THR A 45 5.52 0.74 1.37
C THR A 45 5.07 0.61 -0.08
N ASP A 46 5.61 1.44 -0.96
CA ASP A 46 5.35 1.39 -2.40
C ASP A 46 6.55 0.84 -3.17
N THR A 47 6.32 -0.20 -3.97
CA THR A 47 7.32 -0.76 -4.88
C THR A 47 6.82 -0.72 -6.31
N TRP A 48 7.69 -0.28 -7.22
CA TRP A 48 7.42 -0.18 -8.64
C TRP A 48 8.41 -1.01 -9.44
N VAL A 49 7.93 -1.73 -10.44
CA VAL A 49 8.74 -2.46 -11.41
C VAL A 49 8.58 -1.80 -12.77
N ILE A 50 9.69 -1.38 -13.37
CA ILE A 50 9.75 -0.78 -14.70
C ILE A 50 10.46 -1.76 -15.63
N ASP A 51 9.72 -2.32 -16.58
CA ASP A 51 10.27 -3.18 -17.62
C ASP A 51 10.69 -2.37 -18.85
N PHE A 52 11.90 -2.61 -19.31
CA PHE A 52 12.49 -2.04 -20.51
C PHE A 52 12.56 -3.10 -21.61
N ARG A 53 12.29 -2.67 -22.84
CA ARG A 53 12.51 -3.48 -24.03
C ARG A 53 13.15 -2.64 -25.11
N ALA A 54 14.29 -3.09 -25.62
CA ALA A 54 14.99 -2.45 -26.71
C ALA A 54 15.30 -3.46 -27.82
N THR A 55 15.29 -3.00 -29.07
CA THR A 55 15.73 -3.79 -30.22
C THR A 55 17.00 -3.16 -30.75
N THR A 56 18.07 -3.93 -30.82
CA THR A 56 19.36 -3.49 -31.36
C THR A 56 19.28 -3.33 -32.88
N ALA A 57 20.24 -2.61 -33.48
CA ALA A 57 20.34 -2.47 -34.93
C ALA A 57 20.50 -3.83 -35.67
N GLY A 58 21.02 -4.86 -34.98
CA GLY A 58 21.13 -6.22 -35.51
C GLY A 58 19.89 -7.10 -35.31
N GLY A 59 18.79 -6.55 -34.78
CA GLY A 59 17.53 -7.26 -34.55
C GLY A 59 17.45 -8.06 -33.25
N ALA A 60 18.52 -8.10 -32.44
CA ALA A 60 18.46 -8.71 -31.11
C ALA A 60 17.55 -7.89 -30.17
N VAL A 61 16.73 -8.58 -29.38
CA VAL A 61 15.87 -7.98 -28.37
C VAL A 61 16.56 -8.06 -27.01
N LEU A 62 16.65 -6.91 -26.33
CA LEU A 62 17.12 -6.77 -24.96
C LEU A 62 15.91 -6.45 -24.07
N THR A 63 15.85 -7.11 -22.92
CA THR A 63 14.86 -6.86 -21.88
C THR A 63 15.56 -6.66 -20.56
N ASP A 64 15.10 -5.70 -19.77
CA ASP A 64 15.62 -5.44 -18.43
C ASP A 64 14.48 -4.96 -17.53
N SER A 65 14.65 -5.06 -16.21
CA SER A 65 13.67 -4.62 -15.23
C SER A 65 14.36 -3.88 -14.09
N VAL A 66 13.86 -2.70 -13.75
CA VAL A 66 14.31 -1.93 -12.59
C VAL A 66 13.23 -1.96 -11.52
N VAL A 67 13.61 -2.33 -10.30
CA VAL A 67 12.76 -2.24 -9.11
C VAL A 67 13.10 -0.93 -8.39
N ALA A 68 12.09 -0.09 -8.18
CA ALA A 68 12.20 1.14 -7.41
C ALA A 68 11.26 1.07 -6.21
N GLU A 69 11.81 1.22 -5.01
CA GLU A 69 11.04 1.49 -3.80
C GLU A 69 10.92 3.00 -3.68
N LEU A 70 9.69 3.52 -3.69
CA LEU A 70 9.44 4.94 -3.99
C LEU A 70 9.41 5.84 -2.75
N ASP A 71 9.15 5.27 -1.57
CA ASP A 71 9.50 5.75 -0.23
C ASP A 71 8.72 4.88 0.78
N GLU A 72 9.19 4.82 2.02
CA GLU A 72 8.38 4.32 3.14
C GLU A 72 7.69 5.52 3.81
N VAL A 73 6.36 5.44 3.96
CA VAL A 73 5.59 6.44 4.70
C VAL A 73 5.12 5.84 6.01
N VAL A 74 5.48 6.49 7.12
CA VAL A 74 5.07 6.10 8.46
C VAL A 74 4.10 7.13 9.01
N ILE A 75 2.93 6.67 9.42
CA ILE A 75 1.93 7.45 10.15
C ILE A 75 1.98 7.01 11.61
N GLU A 76 2.68 7.78 12.43
CA GLU A 76 2.82 7.53 13.85
C GLU A 76 1.58 7.98 14.63
N ASP A 77 1.38 7.37 15.80
CA ASP A 77 0.38 7.74 16.79
C ASP A 77 -1.06 7.89 16.24
N PHE A 78 -1.44 7.04 15.28
CA PHE A 78 -2.78 7.04 14.74
C PHE A 78 -3.79 6.53 15.77
N GLU A 79 -4.72 7.39 16.20
CA GLU A 79 -5.68 7.10 17.26
C GLU A 79 -6.94 6.41 16.70
N VAL A 80 -7.11 5.12 17.00
CA VAL A 80 -8.33 4.37 16.68
C VAL A 80 -9.34 4.51 17.82
N ARG A 81 -10.57 4.93 17.48
CA ARG A 81 -11.66 5.11 18.45
C ARG A 81 -12.83 4.18 18.17
N GLU A 82 -13.38 3.58 19.23
CA GLU A 82 -14.62 2.82 19.16
C GLU A 82 -15.84 3.75 19.34
N PHE A 83 -16.84 3.61 18.48
CA PHE A 83 -18.15 4.27 18.64
C PHE A 83 -19.22 3.24 18.99
N ARG A 84 -19.83 3.36 20.18
CA ARG A 84 -20.97 2.53 20.59
C ARG A 84 -22.25 3.35 20.62
N ALA A 85 -23.27 2.92 19.88
CA ALA A 85 -24.62 3.45 20.01
C ALA A 85 -25.33 2.78 21.19
N VAL A 86 -25.65 3.56 22.24
CA VAL A 86 -26.47 3.08 23.37
C VAL A 86 -27.90 3.53 23.14
N ARG A 87 -28.84 2.58 22.98
CA ARG A 87 -30.28 2.88 22.95
C ARG A 87 -30.83 2.82 24.37
N THR A 88 -31.14 3.96 24.97
CA THR A 88 -31.85 4.03 26.24
C THR A 88 -33.35 3.89 25.97
N SER A 89 -33.98 2.76 26.33
CA SER A 89 -35.45 2.66 26.36
C SER A 89 -35.98 3.39 27.60
N ARG A 90 -36.86 4.37 27.40
CA ARG A 90 -37.68 4.97 28.46
C ARG A 90 -38.89 4.11 28.76
#